data_AF-A0AAU7KBH7-F1
#
_entry.id   AF-A0AAU7KBH7-F1
#
_cell.length_a   1.000
_cell.length_b   1.000
_cell.length_c   1.000
_cell.angle_alpha   90.00
_cell.angle_beta   90.00
_cell.angle_gamma   90.00
#
_symmetry.space_group_name_H-M   'P 1'
#
loop_
_entity.id
_entity.type
_entity.pdbx_description
1 polymer ?
#
loop_
_entity_poly.entity_id
_entity_poly.type
_entity_poly.pdbx_seq_one_letter_code
_entity_poly.pdbx_strand_id
1 'polypeptide(L)'
;MIKEMIEDSHWAEICNRVVKDDNLRELFANAILNIKTEVAAICLREAENNAPSPLKFLSNYWNGKPSANKAELAIIFKTYIERQKERSTSVPFSTLINQTVERLVAQLQSALPTESVAVICKIGISDILNAPGSPDPIGIELQKILAGLPPADATASTNIGLPRPENHQHKFHGRFCQFPFDFAQIDPLGQMYLCCPQTLPEAAGDLVSDTFMDTWNSPGAIAIRESILDGSFRYCSEATCGYLQSNSLPLKEEVKNPRHREFIDHHITRVEQGPLTINMSYDRSCNLSCPSCRKGMVVLKGKSKENAETIHDRVVNRSLKNVEELIITGSGDPFGSQLFHSFLRSFDPSTAPQLHITLSTNGLLLTPKTWGSICNTAISKIDISVDAGSAPTYMLNRGGNWNILLDNLDFVGKLRRAGKIKSFELHFVVQENNFREMKDFVEIGLQVSADFICFKQILNWGTYSEEEYLSRAVQLASHPLHQEFKKTIKDPIFKIKAVYMHDLNMLANS
;
A
#
# COMPACT_ATOMS: atom_id res chain seq x y z
N MET A 1 29.14 8.84 -0.59
CA MET A 1 27.67 8.77 -0.59
C MET A 1 27.12 7.47 -0.01
N ILE A 2 27.10 6.30 -0.67
CA ILE A 2 26.47 5.09 -0.09
C ILE A 2 27.17 4.62 1.20
N LYS A 3 28.51 4.70 1.24
CA LYS A 3 29.29 4.46 2.47
C LYS A 3 28.93 5.45 3.58
N GLU A 4 28.84 6.73 3.26
CA GLU A 4 28.41 7.80 4.18
C GLU A 4 26.94 7.65 4.64
N MET A 5 26.06 7.08 3.79
CA MET A 5 24.66 6.79 4.12
C MET A 5 24.54 5.64 5.13
N ILE A 6 25.42 4.64 5.05
CA ILE A 6 25.48 3.55 6.03
C ILE A 6 26.11 4.04 7.34
N GLU A 7 27.11 4.92 7.25
CA GLU A 7 27.91 5.44 8.37
C GLU A 7 27.29 6.68 9.07
N ASP A 8 26.05 7.08 8.74
CA ASP A 8 25.40 8.27 9.28
C ASP A 8 25.30 8.26 10.83
N SER A 9 25.71 9.39 11.43
CA SER A 9 25.93 9.63 12.86
C SER A 9 24.68 10.06 13.65
N HIS A 10 23.52 10.20 13.02
CA HIS A 10 22.27 10.68 13.65
C HIS A 10 21.78 9.85 14.86
N TRP A 11 22.20 8.58 14.97
CA TRP A 11 21.84 7.71 16.11
C TRP A 11 22.49 8.14 17.44
N ALA A 12 23.66 8.77 17.41
CA ALA A 12 24.30 9.30 18.62
C ALA A 12 23.39 10.31 19.34
N GLU A 13 22.62 11.09 18.57
CA GLU A 13 21.68 12.07 19.10
C GLU A 13 20.46 11.42 19.79
N ILE A 14 19.98 10.29 19.27
CA ILE A 14 18.88 9.52 19.87
C ILE A 14 19.34 8.83 21.16
N CYS A 15 20.54 8.25 21.14
CA CYS A 15 21.14 7.63 22.34
C CYS A 15 21.24 8.65 23.48
N ASN A 16 21.62 9.88 23.16
CA ASN A 16 21.68 11.00 24.11
C ASN A 16 20.31 11.37 24.69
N ARG A 17 19.21 11.15 23.95
CA ARG A 17 17.84 11.44 24.38
C ARG A 17 17.17 10.30 25.15
N VAL A 18 17.49 9.04 24.82
CA VAL A 18 16.78 7.84 25.32
C VAL A 18 17.52 7.19 26.49
N VAL A 19 18.85 7.17 26.46
CA VAL A 19 19.67 6.56 27.51
C VAL A 19 20.17 7.69 28.40
N LYS A 20 19.96 7.62 29.72
CA LYS A 20 20.40 8.67 30.67
C LYS A 20 21.77 8.40 31.29
N ASP A 21 22.28 7.17 31.15
CA ASP A 21 23.57 6.73 31.65
C ASP A 21 24.63 6.86 30.54
N ASP A 22 25.72 7.56 30.83
CA ASP A 22 26.77 7.87 29.85
C ASP A 22 27.56 6.63 29.39
N ASN A 23 27.77 5.64 30.27
CA ASN A 23 28.44 4.39 29.89
C ASN A 23 27.54 3.54 28.99
N LEU A 24 26.22 3.53 29.26
CA LEU A 24 25.25 2.83 28.43
C LEU A 24 25.07 3.50 27.07
N ARG A 25 25.16 4.84 26.98
CA ARG A 25 25.15 5.57 25.71
C ARG A 25 26.32 5.14 24.82
N GLU A 26 27.52 5.07 25.39
CA GLU A 26 28.72 4.70 24.65
C GLU A 26 28.68 3.23 24.20
N LEU A 27 28.27 2.32 25.07
CA LEU A 27 28.07 0.90 24.73
C LEU A 27 27.06 0.72 23.58
N PHE A 28 25.93 1.44 23.64
CA PHE A 28 24.88 1.34 22.63
C PHE A 28 25.30 1.98 21.30
N ALA A 29 25.95 3.15 21.32
CA ALA A 29 26.46 3.79 20.11
C ALA A 29 27.52 2.93 19.39
N ASN A 30 28.43 2.32 20.16
CA ASN A 30 29.44 1.40 19.63
C ASN A 30 28.80 0.14 19.04
N ALA A 31 27.76 -0.40 19.68
CA ALA A 31 27.01 -1.54 19.17
C ALA A 31 26.36 -1.22 17.80
N ILE A 32 25.66 -0.10 17.67
CA ILE A 32 25.04 0.32 16.41
C ILE A 32 26.08 0.53 15.30
N LEU A 33 27.21 1.18 15.62
CA LEU A 33 28.30 1.38 14.69
C LEU A 33 28.90 0.05 14.22
N ASN A 34 29.04 -0.94 15.12
CA ASN A 34 29.53 -2.27 14.77
C ASN A 34 28.57 -3.00 13.81
N ILE A 35 27.24 -2.91 14.02
CA ILE A 35 26.26 -3.50 13.08
C ILE A 35 26.39 -2.86 11.71
N LYS A 36 26.38 -1.53 11.64
CA LYS A 36 26.49 -0.79 10.37
C LYS A 36 27.77 -1.16 9.65
N THR A 37 28.86 -1.30 10.39
CA THR A 37 30.16 -1.75 9.87
C THR A 37 30.10 -3.19 9.34
N GLU A 38 29.48 -4.12 10.07
CA GLU A 38 29.33 -5.51 9.63
C GLU A 38 28.39 -5.63 8.41
N VAL A 39 27.27 -4.90 8.40
CA VAL A 39 26.37 -4.81 7.24
C VAL A 39 27.09 -4.23 6.03
N ALA A 40 27.86 -3.15 6.21
CA ALA A 40 28.70 -2.59 5.15
C ALA A 40 29.73 -3.60 4.64
N ALA A 41 30.40 -4.32 5.55
CA ALA A 41 31.36 -5.35 5.21
C ALA A 41 30.72 -6.50 4.42
N ILE A 42 29.51 -6.93 4.79
CA ILE A 42 28.73 -7.92 4.04
C ILE A 42 28.39 -7.40 2.63
N CYS A 43 28.04 -6.12 2.51
CA CYS A 43 27.75 -5.48 1.21
C CYS A 43 29.00 -5.22 0.35
N LEU A 44 30.20 -5.28 0.94
CA LEU A 44 31.49 -5.16 0.25
C LEU A 44 32.05 -6.49 -0.25
N ARG A 45 31.56 -7.63 0.26
CA ARG A 45 32.00 -8.96 -0.18
C ARG A 45 31.56 -9.21 -1.62
N GLU A 46 32.49 -9.66 -2.46
CA GLU A 46 32.15 -10.15 -3.80
C GLU A 46 31.26 -11.37 -3.67
N ALA A 47 30.29 -11.49 -4.58
CA ALA A 47 29.44 -12.66 -4.65
C ALA A 47 30.22 -13.83 -5.28
N GLU A 48 29.77 -15.06 -5.03
CA GLU A 48 30.37 -16.24 -5.65
C GLU A 48 30.34 -16.14 -7.19
N ASN A 49 31.28 -16.81 -7.87
CA ASN A 49 31.49 -16.76 -9.33
C ASN A 49 31.98 -15.40 -9.88
N ASN A 50 32.82 -14.68 -9.14
CA ASN A 50 33.41 -13.39 -9.55
C ASN A 50 32.36 -12.30 -9.86
N ALA A 51 31.14 -12.44 -9.33
CA ALA A 51 30.14 -11.38 -9.44
C ALA A 51 30.50 -10.21 -8.51
N PRO A 52 30.32 -8.95 -8.95
CA PRO A 52 30.72 -7.77 -8.18
C PRO A 52 30.05 -7.75 -6.80
N SER A 53 30.65 -7.14 -5.78
CA SER A 53 29.93 -6.95 -4.52
C SER A 53 28.66 -6.09 -4.72
N PRO A 54 27.64 -6.20 -3.85
CA PRO A 54 26.44 -5.36 -3.93
C PRO A 54 26.73 -3.87 -4.07
N LEU A 55 27.74 -3.36 -3.35
CA LEU A 55 28.17 -1.96 -3.46
C LEU A 55 28.93 -1.66 -4.77
N LYS A 56 29.73 -2.61 -5.27
CA LYS A 56 30.45 -2.47 -6.54
C LYS A 56 29.49 -2.51 -7.74
N PHE A 57 28.43 -3.33 -7.66
CA PHE A 57 27.33 -3.35 -8.63
C PHE A 57 26.59 -2.00 -8.68
N LEU A 58 26.19 -1.48 -7.52
CA LEU A 58 25.54 -0.17 -7.44
C LEU A 58 26.42 0.97 -7.93
N SER A 59 27.71 0.96 -7.56
CA SER A 59 28.69 1.95 -8.01
C SER A 59 28.83 1.94 -9.54
N ASN A 60 28.96 0.75 -10.13
CA ASN A 60 29.04 0.60 -11.59
C ASN A 60 27.76 1.05 -12.28
N TYR A 61 26.60 0.75 -11.70
CA TYR A 61 25.31 1.20 -12.23
C TYR A 61 25.18 2.72 -12.18
N TRP A 62 25.49 3.33 -11.03
CA TRP A 62 25.44 4.78 -10.84
C TRP A 62 26.34 5.51 -11.82
N ASN A 63 27.56 5.01 -12.03
CA ASN A 63 28.49 5.58 -13.01
C ASN A 63 27.96 5.48 -14.45
N GLY A 64 27.11 4.49 -14.75
CA GLY A 64 26.42 4.36 -16.03
C GLY A 64 25.12 5.17 -16.15
N LYS A 65 24.51 5.57 -15.01
CA LYS A 65 23.28 6.39 -14.92
C LYS A 65 23.35 7.35 -13.73
N PRO A 66 24.06 8.49 -13.85
CA PRO A 66 24.31 9.41 -12.74
C PRO A 66 23.07 10.20 -12.27
N SER A 67 21.92 10.11 -12.96
CA SER A 67 20.65 10.73 -12.59
C SER A 67 19.75 9.85 -11.70
N ALA A 68 20.17 8.61 -11.39
CA ALA A 68 19.41 7.74 -10.51
C ALA A 68 19.26 8.39 -9.11
N ASN A 69 18.13 8.20 -8.46
CA ASN A 69 17.93 8.70 -7.09
C ASN A 69 18.09 7.57 -6.05
N LYS A 70 18.04 7.92 -4.75
CA LYS A 70 18.18 6.95 -3.65
C LYS A 70 17.16 5.80 -3.72
N ALA A 71 15.93 6.06 -4.16
CA ALA A 71 14.87 5.06 -4.27
C ALA A 71 15.10 4.07 -5.41
N GLU A 72 15.55 4.56 -6.57
CA GLU A 72 15.92 3.73 -7.72
C GLU A 72 17.13 2.86 -7.38
N LEU A 73 18.15 3.44 -6.73
CA LEU A 73 19.29 2.69 -6.21
C LEU A 73 18.87 1.58 -5.24
N ALA A 74 17.90 1.82 -4.36
CA ALA A 74 17.42 0.82 -3.41
C ALA A 74 16.72 -0.36 -4.10
N ILE A 75 15.89 -0.09 -5.12
CA ILE A 75 15.24 -1.14 -5.93
C ILE A 75 16.29 -1.99 -6.65
N ILE A 76 17.29 -1.35 -7.24
CA ILE A 76 18.39 -2.02 -7.94
C ILE A 76 19.23 -2.86 -6.97
N PHE A 77 19.53 -2.31 -5.80
CA PHE A 77 20.26 -2.97 -4.74
C PHE A 77 19.54 -4.24 -4.30
N LYS A 78 18.24 -4.14 -4.03
CA LYS A 78 17.40 -5.28 -3.70
C LYS A 78 17.39 -6.34 -4.79
N THR A 79 17.14 -5.93 -6.04
CA THR A 79 17.09 -6.85 -7.18
C THR A 79 18.41 -7.62 -7.31
N TYR A 80 19.53 -6.94 -7.05
CA TYR A 80 20.85 -7.57 -7.04
C TYR A 80 20.98 -8.63 -5.93
N ILE A 81 20.66 -8.27 -4.68
CA ILE A 81 20.72 -9.16 -3.52
C ILE A 81 19.78 -10.37 -3.70
N GLU A 82 18.59 -10.16 -4.26
CA GLU A 82 17.61 -11.22 -4.51
C GLU A 82 18.04 -12.17 -5.64
N ARG A 83 18.68 -11.67 -6.70
CA ARG A 83 19.26 -12.53 -7.75
C ARG A 83 20.44 -13.37 -7.25
N GLN A 84 21.16 -12.88 -6.24
CA GLN A 84 22.22 -13.66 -5.58
C GLN A 84 21.63 -14.80 -4.74
N LYS A 85 20.42 -14.64 -4.16
CA LYS A 85 19.67 -15.70 -3.48
C LYS A 85 19.37 -16.92 -4.36
N GLU A 86 19.22 -16.70 -5.67
CA GLU A 86 18.91 -17.76 -6.64
C GLU A 86 20.16 -18.50 -7.18
N ARG A 87 21.38 -18.04 -6.87
CA ARG A 87 22.61 -18.50 -7.54
C ARG A 87 23.72 -19.09 -6.65
N SER A 88 23.51 -19.31 -5.35
CA SER A 88 24.56 -19.81 -4.46
C SER A 88 24.02 -20.53 -3.21
N THR A 89 24.63 -21.64 -2.81
CA THR A 89 24.56 -22.21 -1.45
C THR A 89 25.75 -21.66 -0.64
N SER A 90 25.72 -21.40 0.67
CA SER A 90 25.15 -22.17 1.79
C SER A 90 24.44 -21.34 2.89
N VAL A 91 24.52 -20.00 2.89
CA VAL A 91 23.77 -19.13 3.83
C VAL A 91 23.28 -17.87 3.08
N PRO A 92 21.95 -17.65 2.97
CA PRO A 92 21.41 -16.46 2.28
C PRO A 92 21.88 -15.13 2.88
N PHE A 93 22.01 -14.09 2.05
CA PHE A 93 22.34 -12.73 2.49
C PHE A 93 21.43 -12.24 3.63
N SER A 94 20.12 -12.48 3.53
CA SER A 94 19.14 -12.17 4.59
C SER A 94 19.43 -12.91 5.89
N THR A 95 19.88 -14.16 5.82
CA THR A 95 20.27 -14.97 6.98
C THR A 95 21.53 -14.43 7.63
N LEU A 96 22.52 -13.99 6.85
CA LEU A 96 23.77 -13.43 7.37
C LEU A 96 23.53 -12.09 8.09
N ILE A 97 22.64 -11.25 7.55
CA ILE A 97 22.23 -10.00 8.18
C ILE A 97 21.40 -10.28 9.45
N ASN A 98 20.43 -11.19 9.40
CA ASN A 98 19.65 -11.58 10.59
C ASN A 98 20.53 -12.14 11.71
N GLN A 99 21.47 -13.04 11.40
CA GLN A 99 22.43 -13.59 12.37
C GLN A 99 23.33 -12.50 12.98
N THR A 100 23.69 -11.48 12.20
CA THR A 100 24.48 -10.34 12.68
C THR A 100 23.69 -9.52 13.70
N VAL A 101 22.41 -9.26 13.42
CA VAL A 101 21.56 -8.49 14.32
C VAL A 101 21.17 -9.29 15.57
N GLU A 102 20.82 -10.57 15.44
CA GLU A 102 20.50 -11.44 16.58
C GLU A 102 21.68 -11.57 17.56
N ARG A 103 22.90 -11.72 17.04
CA ARG A 103 24.13 -11.76 17.85
C ARG A 103 24.31 -10.48 18.67
N LEU A 104 24.00 -9.34 18.08
CA LEU A 104 24.12 -8.06 18.74
C LEU A 104 23.03 -7.83 19.80
N VAL A 105 21.78 -8.20 19.50
CA VAL A 105 20.70 -8.15 20.50
C VAL A 105 21.09 -8.99 21.73
N ALA A 106 21.67 -10.18 21.51
CA ALA A 106 22.19 -11.01 22.59
C ALA A 106 23.39 -10.39 23.35
N GLN A 107 24.29 -9.69 22.65
CA GLN A 107 25.41 -8.97 23.27
C GLN A 107 24.93 -7.78 24.10
N LEU A 108 23.97 -6.99 23.61
CA LEU A 108 23.38 -5.88 24.34
C LEU A 108 22.61 -6.40 25.57
N GLN A 109 21.81 -7.45 25.42
CA GLN A 109 21.07 -8.07 26.53
C GLN A 109 21.98 -8.57 27.66
N SER A 110 23.19 -9.05 27.34
CA SER A 110 24.14 -9.52 28.36
C SER A 110 24.95 -8.41 29.02
N ALA A 111 25.02 -7.22 28.41
CA ALA A 111 25.76 -6.06 28.92
C ALA A 111 24.91 -5.06 29.72
N LEU A 112 23.58 -5.24 29.77
CA LEU A 112 22.64 -4.26 30.32
C LEU A 112 21.97 -4.72 31.63
N PRO A 113 21.70 -3.80 32.58
CA PRO A 113 20.85 -4.08 33.73
C PRO A 113 19.43 -4.47 33.30
N THR A 114 18.79 -5.39 34.03
CA THR A 114 17.47 -5.97 33.70
C THR A 114 16.37 -4.93 33.44
N GLU A 115 16.45 -3.78 34.09
CA GLU A 115 15.49 -2.67 33.96
C GLU A 115 15.62 -1.93 32.60
N SER A 116 16.81 -1.90 32.01
CA SER A 116 17.11 -1.29 30.70
C SER A 116 16.81 -2.23 29.52
N VAL A 117 16.76 -3.54 29.77
CA VAL A 117 16.46 -4.57 28.76
C VAL A 117 15.05 -4.36 28.17
N ALA A 118 14.09 -3.87 28.95
CA ALA A 118 12.71 -3.62 28.49
C ALA A 118 12.57 -2.46 27.48
N VAL A 119 13.50 -1.50 27.47
CA VAL A 119 13.54 -0.39 26.51
C VAL A 119 14.22 -0.84 25.21
N ILE A 120 15.27 -1.66 25.32
CA ILE A 120 16.08 -2.10 24.17
C ILE A 120 15.45 -3.29 23.44
N CYS A 121 14.70 -4.17 24.13
CA CYS A 121 13.90 -5.21 23.48
C CYS A 121 12.75 -4.68 22.60
N LYS A 122 12.48 -3.36 22.64
CA LYS A 122 11.54 -2.69 21.72
C LYS A 122 12.22 -2.15 20.46
N ILE A 123 13.56 -2.08 20.43
CA ILE A 123 14.34 -1.62 19.29
C ILE A 123 14.53 -2.81 18.34
N GLY A 124 13.86 -2.74 17.20
CA GLY A 124 13.94 -3.72 16.14
C GLY A 124 15.06 -3.44 15.13
N ILE A 125 15.28 -4.39 14.22
CA ILE A 125 16.10 -4.21 13.01
C ILE A 125 15.71 -2.94 12.25
N SER A 126 14.41 -2.60 12.27
CA SER A 126 13.84 -1.44 11.61
C SER A 126 14.41 -0.12 12.10
N ASP A 127 14.69 -0.03 13.40
CA ASP A 127 15.25 1.16 14.03
C ASP A 127 16.72 1.32 13.64
N ILE A 128 17.50 0.24 13.69
CA ILE A 128 18.94 0.24 13.41
C ILE A 128 19.26 0.70 11.97
N LEU A 129 18.39 0.35 11.01
CA LEU A 129 18.58 0.61 9.59
C LEU A 129 17.96 1.93 9.10
N ASN A 130 17.17 2.62 9.92
CA ASN A 130 16.56 3.91 9.56
C ASN A 130 17.34 5.08 10.21
N ALA A 131 17.51 6.18 9.48
CA ALA A 131 17.80 7.49 10.07
C ALA A 131 16.47 8.19 10.37
N PRO A 132 16.22 8.73 11.57
CA PRO A 132 14.98 9.47 11.83
C PRO A 132 14.87 10.72 10.95
N GLY A 133 13.69 10.99 10.41
CA GLY A 133 13.36 12.25 9.74
C GLY A 133 13.41 12.26 8.21
N SER A 134 13.71 11.13 7.56
CA SER A 134 13.52 10.92 6.12
C SER A 134 13.45 9.43 5.83
N PRO A 135 12.59 8.94 4.92
CA PRO A 135 12.65 7.55 4.49
C PRO A 135 14.01 7.29 3.84
N ASP A 136 14.85 6.46 4.47
CA ASP A 136 16.04 5.90 3.82
C ASP A 136 15.58 4.74 2.93
N PRO A 137 15.59 4.88 1.59
CA PRO A 137 15.07 3.84 0.72
C PRO A 137 15.87 2.53 0.82
N ILE A 138 17.15 2.58 1.19
CA ILE A 138 18.00 1.40 1.32
C ILE A 138 17.63 0.61 2.59
N GLY A 139 17.47 1.29 3.73
CA GLY A 139 16.94 0.70 4.97
C GLY A 139 15.59 0.00 4.78
N ILE A 140 14.66 0.64 4.04
CA ILE A 140 13.34 0.06 3.72
C ILE A 140 13.46 -1.23 2.89
N GLU A 141 14.34 -1.26 1.87
CA GLU A 141 14.51 -2.48 1.07
C GLU A 141 15.21 -3.60 1.83
N LEU A 142 16.14 -3.28 2.74
CA LEU A 142 16.75 -4.26 3.65
C LEU A 142 15.70 -4.87 4.60
N GLN A 143 14.80 -4.07 5.16
CA GLN A 143 13.71 -4.58 6.01
C GLN A 143 12.82 -5.58 5.26
N LYS A 144 12.46 -5.29 4.01
CA LYS A 144 11.68 -6.21 3.15
C LYS A 144 12.38 -7.56 2.97
N ILE A 145 13.70 -7.53 2.75
CA ILE A 145 14.53 -8.73 2.60
C ILE A 145 14.58 -9.55 3.91
N LEU A 146 14.67 -8.88 5.07
CA LEU A 146 14.82 -9.53 6.38
C LEU A 146 13.51 -10.11 6.92
N ALA A 147 12.38 -9.47 6.61
CA ALA A 147 11.05 -9.95 6.96
C ALA A 147 10.61 -11.19 6.17
N GLY A 148 11.46 -11.70 5.26
CA GLY A 148 11.13 -12.83 4.38
C GLY A 148 9.95 -12.54 3.45
N LEU A 149 9.63 -11.26 3.27
CA LEU A 149 8.60 -10.83 2.34
C LEU A 149 9.12 -11.11 0.93
N PRO A 150 8.28 -11.69 0.04
CA PRO A 150 8.70 -11.92 -1.34
C PRO A 150 9.21 -10.62 -1.99
N PRO A 151 10.03 -10.71 -3.06
CA PRO A 151 10.42 -9.54 -3.86
C PRO A 151 9.21 -8.69 -4.13
N ALA A 152 9.38 -7.37 -4.26
CA ALA A 152 8.31 -6.39 -4.38
C ALA A 152 7.19 -6.89 -5.33
N ASP A 153 6.25 -7.63 -4.78
CA ASP A 153 4.92 -7.70 -5.27
C ASP A 153 4.30 -6.47 -4.60
N ALA A 154 4.58 -5.31 -5.20
CA ALA A 154 3.68 -4.17 -5.15
C ALA A 154 3.21 -3.62 -3.79
N THR A 155 4.01 -3.68 -2.70
CA THR A 155 3.57 -3.07 -1.43
C THR A 155 3.81 -1.57 -1.36
N ALA A 156 4.80 -1.06 -2.09
CA ALA A 156 4.68 0.24 -2.72
C ALA A 156 4.24 -0.04 -4.15
N SER A 157 3.28 0.70 -4.71
CA SER A 157 3.24 0.84 -6.16
C SER A 157 4.67 1.12 -6.58
N THR A 158 5.30 0.20 -7.31
CA THR A 158 6.57 0.55 -7.92
C THR A 158 6.17 1.65 -8.89
N ASN A 159 6.39 2.91 -8.50
CA ASN A 159 6.09 4.11 -9.28
C ASN A 159 7.03 4.19 -10.49
N ILE A 160 7.40 3.03 -11.06
CA ILE A 160 8.07 2.88 -12.33
C ILE A 160 7.09 3.43 -13.36
N GLY A 161 7.39 4.64 -13.83
CA GLY A 161 6.58 5.37 -14.79
C GLY A 161 5.45 6.23 -14.21
N LEU A 162 5.24 6.29 -12.88
CA LEU A 162 4.27 7.21 -12.29
C LEU A 162 4.94 8.54 -11.91
N PRO A 163 4.40 9.70 -12.33
CA PRO A 163 4.98 11.00 -12.02
C PRO A 163 5.06 11.23 -10.51
N ARG A 164 6.21 11.76 -10.08
CA ARG A 164 6.51 12.02 -8.67
C ARG A 164 5.57 13.09 -8.11
N PRO A 165 5.40 13.17 -6.78
CA PRO A 165 4.84 14.37 -6.17
C PRO A 165 5.63 15.59 -6.64
N GLU A 166 4.92 16.57 -7.17
CA GLU A 166 5.49 17.81 -7.67
C GLU A 166 5.11 18.93 -6.71
N ASN A 167 6.00 19.91 -6.56
CA ASN A 167 5.57 21.17 -6.00
C ASN A 167 4.68 21.84 -7.05
N HIS A 168 3.37 21.80 -6.83
CA HIS A 168 2.36 22.31 -7.76
C HIS A 168 2.37 23.85 -7.91
N GLN A 169 3.39 24.55 -7.38
CA GLN A 169 3.55 26.02 -7.46
C GLN A 169 2.28 26.78 -7.08
N HIS A 170 1.55 26.30 -6.05
CA HIS A 170 0.27 26.85 -5.61
C HIS A 170 -0.89 26.75 -6.61
N LYS A 171 -0.82 25.90 -7.64
CA LYS A 171 -1.92 25.65 -8.61
C LYS A 171 -3.25 25.30 -7.94
N PHE A 172 -3.19 24.62 -6.79
CA PHE A 172 -4.36 24.20 -6.03
C PHE A 172 -4.60 25.08 -4.79
N HIS A 173 -4.08 26.30 -4.76
CA HIS A 173 -4.32 27.24 -3.68
C HIS A 173 -5.83 27.47 -3.48
N GLY A 174 -6.25 27.52 -2.22
CA GLY A 174 -7.65 27.66 -1.85
C GLY A 174 -8.51 26.40 -2.02
N ARG A 175 -7.98 25.30 -2.59
CA ARG A 175 -8.67 23.99 -2.62
C ARG A 175 -8.49 23.24 -1.30
N PHE A 176 -9.39 22.30 -1.03
CA PHE A 176 -9.31 21.42 0.14
C PHE A 176 -9.55 19.95 -0.23
N CYS A 177 -8.75 19.05 0.32
CA CYS A 177 -8.95 17.60 0.21
C CYS A 177 -9.09 17.00 1.62
N GLN A 178 -10.20 16.32 1.86
CA GLN A 178 -10.49 15.72 3.17
C GLN A 178 -9.71 14.42 3.45
N PHE A 179 -9.21 13.73 2.41
CA PHE A 179 -8.60 12.39 2.55
C PHE A 179 -7.54 12.33 3.65
N PRO A 180 -6.55 13.25 3.72
CA PRO A 180 -5.54 13.16 4.76
C PRO A 180 -6.01 13.37 6.20
N PHE A 181 -7.26 13.78 6.39
CA PHE A 181 -7.89 14.02 7.69
C PHE A 181 -8.86 12.92 8.11
N ASP A 182 -9.31 12.10 7.18
CA ASP A 182 -10.37 11.11 7.42
C ASP A 182 -9.98 9.68 7.03
N PHE A 183 -8.94 9.48 6.22
CA PHE A 183 -8.60 8.19 5.65
C PHE A 183 -7.22 7.71 6.07
N ALA A 184 -7.12 6.44 6.47
CA ALA A 184 -5.85 5.75 6.67
C ALA A 184 -5.84 4.44 5.88
N GLN A 185 -4.77 4.18 5.13
CA GLN A 185 -4.46 2.86 4.57
C GLN A 185 -3.23 2.29 5.25
N ILE A 186 -3.26 1.02 5.65
CA ILE A 186 -2.12 0.34 6.27
C ILE A 186 -1.65 -0.77 5.36
N ASP A 187 -0.38 -0.72 4.97
CA ASP A 187 0.26 -1.71 4.08
C ASP A 187 0.83 -2.92 4.85
N PRO A 188 1.34 -3.95 4.17
CA PRO A 188 1.89 -5.16 4.82
C PRO A 188 3.13 -4.94 5.67
N LEU A 189 3.80 -3.80 5.53
CA LEU A 189 4.93 -3.40 6.38
C LEU A 189 4.46 -2.65 7.64
N GLY A 190 3.17 -2.34 7.74
CA GLY A 190 2.63 -1.48 8.80
C GLY A 190 2.76 0.00 8.49
N GLN A 191 3.16 0.37 7.28
CA GLN A 191 3.23 1.77 6.88
C GLN A 191 1.81 2.32 6.70
N MET A 192 1.55 3.46 7.35
CA MET A 192 0.30 4.18 7.25
C MET A 192 0.38 5.24 6.16
N TYR A 193 -0.61 5.28 5.28
CA TYR A 193 -0.78 6.27 4.23
C TYR A 193 -2.08 7.04 4.45
N LEU A 194 -2.04 8.35 4.23
CA LEU A 194 -3.19 9.26 4.41
C LEU A 194 -4.05 9.41 3.13
N CYS A 195 -3.72 8.67 2.09
CA CYS A 195 -4.45 8.54 0.82
C CYS A 195 -3.96 7.27 0.11
N CYS A 196 -4.48 6.94 -1.06
CA CYS A 196 -3.97 5.84 -1.87
C CYS A 196 -2.46 6.05 -2.15
N PRO A 197 -1.58 5.04 -1.90
CA PRO A 197 -0.13 5.15 -2.14
C PRO A 197 0.27 5.52 -3.57
N GLN A 198 -0.62 5.32 -4.54
CA GLN A 198 -0.39 5.71 -5.94
C GLN A 198 -0.47 7.23 -6.13
N THR A 199 -1.34 7.90 -5.37
CA THR A 199 -1.56 9.35 -5.38
C THR A 199 -0.68 10.06 -4.36
N LEU A 200 -0.46 9.43 -3.22
CA LEU A 200 0.35 9.94 -2.12
C LEU A 200 1.34 8.84 -1.71
N PRO A 201 2.50 8.75 -2.39
CA PRO A 201 3.45 7.66 -2.20
C PRO A 201 4.31 7.79 -0.94
N GLU A 202 4.22 8.91 -0.24
CA GLU A 202 4.91 9.13 1.03
C GLU A 202 4.13 8.44 2.16
N ALA A 203 4.77 7.48 2.83
CA ALA A 203 4.22 6.92 4.05
C ALA A 203 4.17 8.01 5.13
N ALA A 204 3.03 8.15 5.78
CA ALA A 204 2.86 9.12 6.85
C ALA A 204 3.58 8.65 8.13
N GLY A 205 3.53 7.37 8.45
CA GLY A 205 4.20 6.81 9.63
C GLY A 205 4.25 5.29 9.63
N ASP A 206 4.84 4.72 10.67
CA ASP A 206 5.00 3.27 10.86
C ASP A 206 4.20 2.78 12.08
N LEU A 207 3.32 1.82 11.87
CA LEU A 207 2.48 1.22 12.91
C LEU A 207 3.20 0.08 13.65
N VAL A 208 4.36 -0.39 13.19
CA VAL A 208 5.16 -1.43 13.87
C VAL A 208 5.95 -0.83 15.03
N SER A 209 6.49 0.38 14.88
CA SER A 209 7.18 1.11 15.95
C SER A 209 6.22 1.75 16.95
N ASP A 210 5.14 2.35 16.45
CA ASP A 210 4.35 3.31 17.22
C ASP A 210 2.92 2.83 17.55
N THR A 211 2.23 3.59 18.41
CA THR A 211 0.80 3.42 18.61
C THR A 211 0.04 3.96 17.41
N PHE A 212 -1.18 3.49 17.18
CA PHE A 212 -1.98 3.93 16.04
C PHE A 212 -2.18 5.45 15.98
N MET A 213 -2.45 6.10 17.12
CA MET A 213 -2.66 7.55 17.16
C MET A 213 -1.36 8.34 17.02
N ASP A 214 -0.23 7.79 17.46
CA ASP A 214 1.08 8.40 17.22
C ASP A 214 1.46 8.29 15.73
N THR A 215 1.19 7.15 15.09
CA THR A 215 1.35 6.98 13.64
C THR A 215 0.42 7.92 12.86
N TRP A 216 -0.85 8.04 13.26
CA TRP A 216 -1.85 8.94 12.65
C TRP A 216 -1.50 10.43 12.79
N ASN A 217 -0.68 10.79 13.78
CA ASN A 217 -0.21 12.15 14.03
C ASN A 217 1.32 12.24 14.01
N SER A 218 1.95 11.41 13.19
CA SER A 218 3.39 11.44 12.98
C SER A 218 3.83 12.77 12.36
N PRO A 219 5.14 13.10 12.38
CA PRO A 219 5.65 14.25 11.64
C PRO A 219 5.30 14.22 10.15
N GLY A 220 5.32 13.04 9.52
CA GLY A 220 4.91 12.87 8.12
C GLY A 220 3.42 13.16 7.90
N ALA A 221 2.55 12.67 8.78
CA ALA A 221 1.11 12.95 8.71
C ALA A 221 0.80 14.44 8.84
N ILE A 222 1.45 15.11 9.80
CA ILE A 222 1.33 16.56 10.02
C ILE A 222 1.78 17.33 8.77
N ALA A 223 2.93 16.97 8.19
CA ALA A 223 3.45 17.64 7.00
C ALA A 223 2.55 17.45 5.77
N ILE A 224 1.95 16.26 5.60
CA ILE A 224 0.97 15.99 4.55
C ILE A 224 -0.26 16.89 4.72
N ARG A 225 -0.85 16.94 5.91
CA ARG A 225 -2.04 17.77 6.18
C ARG A 225 -1.75 19.25 6.00
N GLU A 226 -0.58 19.71 6.46
CA GLU A 226 -0.10 21.08 6.21
C GLU A 226 -0.09 21.39 4.70
N SER A 227 0.35 20.44 3.86
CA SER A 227 0.38 20.66 2.41
C SER A 227 -1.00 20.83 1.76
N ILE A 228 -2.06 20.31 2.39
CA ILE A 228 -3.44 20.53 1.94
C ILE A 228 -3.89 21.91 2.39
N LEU A 229 -3.55 22.30 3.63
CA LEU A 229 -3.95 23.57 4.21
C LEU A 229 -3.18 24.76 3.63
N ASP A 230 -1.94 24.62 3.20
CA ASP A 230 -1.20 25.69 2.51
C ASP A 230 -1.49 25.73 0.98
N GLY A 231 -2.19 24.70 0.47
CA GLY A 231 -2.55 24.57 -0.94
C GLY A 231 -1.40 24.17 -1.86
N SER A 232 -0.26 23.72 -1.32
CA SER A 232 0.87 23.22 -2.11
C SER A 232 0.62 21.83 -2.66
N PHE A 233 -0.14 20.98 -1.95
CA PHE A 233 -0.36 19.57 -2.30
C PHE A 233 0.95 18.81 -2.61
N ARG A 234 2.06 19.23 -2.00
CA ARG A 234 3.43 18.83 -2.39
C ARG A 234 3.74 17.33 -2.26
N TYR A 235 2.90 16.58 -1.56
CA TYR A 235 2.99 15.12 -1.42
C TYR A 235 2.07 14.36 -2.37
N CYS A 236 1.21 15.06 -3.12
CA CYS A 236 0.25 14.47 -4.04
C CYS A 236 0.79 14.47 -5.47
N SER A 237 0.57 13.37 -6.20
CA SER A 237 0.81 13.27 -7.64
C SER A 237 -0.45 13.70 -8.39
N GLU A 238 -0.38 14.79 -9.16
CA GLU A 238 -1.48 15.18 -10.05
C GLU A 238 -1.70 14.11 -11.13
N ALA A 239 -0.66 13.44 -11.59
CA ALA A 239 -0.77 12.45 -12.66
C ALA A 239 -1.59 11.20 -12.31
N THR A 240 -1.77 10.90 -11.03
CA THR A 240 -2.55 9.75 -10.56
C THR A 240 -3.75 10.15 -9.72
N CYS A 241 -3.86 11.42 -9.30
CA CYS A 241 -5.01 11.91 -8.55
C CYS A 241 -6.11 12.41 -9.48
N GLY A 242 -7.17 11.62 -9.67
CA GLY A 242 -8.33 12.01 -10.47
C GLY A 242 -8.95 13.36 -10.03
N TYR A 243 -8.93 13.69 -8.74
CA TYR A 243 -9.42 14.98 -8.22
C TYR A 243 -8.58 16.17 -8.66
N LEU A 244 -7.25 16.02 -8.68
CA LEU A 244 -6.34 17.08 -9.13
C LEU A 244 -6.41 17.24 -10.65
N GLN A 245 -6.43 16.13 -11.40
CA GLN A 245 -6.54 16.15 -12.88
C GLN A 245 -7.83 16.82 -13.36
N SER A 246 -8.93 16.56 -12.66
CA SER A 246 -10.24 17.14 -12.99
C SER A 246 -10.49 18.49 -12.32
N ASN A 247 -9.57 18.98 -11.48
CA ASN A 247 -9.73 20.19 -10.67
C ASN A 247 -11.08 20.24 -9.92
N SER A 248 -11.50 19.10 -9.37
CA SER A 248 -12.82 18.88 -8.77
C SER A 248 -12.86 18.96 -7.25
N LEU A 249 -11.72 19.22 -6.61
CA LEU A 249 -11.68 19.50 -5.17
C LEU A 249 -12.50 20.77 -4.86
N PRO A 250 -13.26 20.81 -3.76
CA PRO A 250 -13.97 22.02 -3.36
C PRO A 250 -12.98 23.15 -3.02
N LEU A 251 -13.42 24.40 -3.23
CA LEU A 251 -12.76 25.53 -2.59
C LEU A 251 -12.99 25.43 -1.07
N LYS A 252 -12.03 25.90 -0.28
CA LYS A 252 -12.12 25.90 1.18
C LYS A 252 -13.40 26.59 1.67
N GLU A 253 -13.79 27.70 1.05
CA GLU A 253 -15.03 28.43 1.38
C GLU A 253 -16.32 27.66 1.08
N GLU A 254 -16.27 26.68 0.18
CA GLU A 254 -17.40 25.82 -0.17
C GLU A 254 -17.56 24.62 0.78
N VAL A 255 -16.54 24.31 1.58
CA VAL A 255 -16.56 23.21 2.54
C VAL A 255 -17.58 23.53 3.65
N LYS A 256 -18.58 22.67 3.84
CA LYS A 256 -19.64 22.84 4.86
C LYS A 256 -19.57 21.86 6.01
N ASN A 257 -18.80 20.78 5.88
CA ASN A 257 -18.68 19.78 6.95
C ASN A 257 -18.03 20.44 8.19
N PRO A 258 -18.67 20.42 9.37
CA PRO A 258 -18.17 21.10 10.56
C PRO A 258 -16.77 20.64 11.00
N ARG A 259 -16.47 19.33 10.91
CA ARG A 259 -15.16 18.77 11.23
C ARG A 259 -14.09 19.34 10.31
N HIS A 260 -14.36 19.39 9.01
CA HIS A 260 -13.39 19.94 8.04
C HIS A 260 -13.26 21.45 8.15
N ARG A 261 -14.34 22.17 8.50
CA ARG A 261 -14.26 23.60 8.82
C ARG A 261 -13.32 23.86 9.98
N GLU A 262 -13.40 23.06 11.05
CA GLU A 262 -12.49 23.17 12.19
C GLU A 262 -11.03 23.06 11.74
N PHE A 263 -10.71 22.09 10.87
CA PHE A 263 -9.35 21.93 10.35
C PHE A 263 -8.89 23.10 9.48
N ILE A 264 -9.76 23.63 8.63
CA ILE A 264 -9.46 24.75 7.73
C ILE A 264 -9.32 26.06 8.49
N ASP A 265 -10.29 26.39 9.35
CA ASP A 265 -10.37 27.67 10.05
C ASP A 265 -9.25 27.84 11.08
N HIS A 266 -8.91 26.75 11.77
CA HIS A 266 -7.90 26.77 12.84
C HIS A 266 -6.55 26.17 12.42
N HIS A 267 -6.38 25.84 11.13
CA HIS A 267 -5.16 25.25 10.58
C HIS A 267 -4.68 24.02 11.36
N ILE A 268 -5.61 23.11 11.70
CA ILE A 268 -5.31 21.93 12.51
C ILE A 268 -4.67 20.86 11.65
N THR A 269 -3.44 20.50 11.98
CA THR A 269 -2.70 19.39 11.33
C THR A 269 -2.54 18.16 12.22
N ARG A 270 -2.64 18.33 13.55
CA ARG A 270 -2.73 17.24 14.52
C ARG A 270 -4.19 16.97 14.86
N VAL A 271 -4.68 15.77 14.54
CA VAL A 271 -6.08 15.40 14.69
C VAL A 271 -6.23 14.48 15.91
N GLU A 272 -6.92 14.96 16.94
CA GLU A 272 -7.14 14.22 18.20
C GLU A 272 -8.02 12.97 18.01
N GLN A 273 -8.87 12.98 16.99
CA GLN A 273 -9.69 11.83 16.62
C GLN A 273 -8.98 11.02 15.53
N GLY A 274 -9.11 9.70 15.59
CA GLY A 274 -8.66 8.81 14.52
C GLY A 274 -9.38 9.06 13.18
N PRO A 275 -8.96 8.34 12.12
CA PRO A 275 -9.60 8.40 10.81
C PRO A 275 -11.04 7.88 10.89
N LEU A 276 -11.88 8.36 9.97
CA LEU A 276 -13.23 7.86 9.76
C LEU A 276 -13.22 6.57 8.93
N THR A 277 -12.26 6.42 8.00
CA THR A 277 -12.13 5.23 7.16
C THR A 277 -10.74 4.61 7.33
N ILE A 278 -10.70 3.30 7.56
CA ILE A 278 -9.46 2.51 7.54
C ILE A 278 -9.51 1.49 6.41
N ASN A 279 -8.55 1.56 5.49
CA ASN A 279 -8.30 0.56 4.47
C ASN A 279 -7.23 -0.44 4.93
N MET A 280 -7.64 -1.69 5.15
CA MET A 280 -6.81 -2.74 5.74
C MET A 280 -6.06 -3.49 4.63
N SER A 281 -4.91 -2.99 4.17
CA SER A 281 -4.16 -3.56 3.03
C SER A 281 -2.99 -4.47 3.43
N TYR A 282 -2.90 -4.90 4.69
CA TYR A 282 -1.73 -5.57 5.24
C TYR A 282 -1.68 -7.09 5.08
N ASP A 283 -2.79 -7.77 4.77
CA ASP A 283 -2.78 -9.18 4.40
C ASP A 283 -3.11 -9.36 2.92
N ARG A 284 -2.09 -9.70 2.13
CA ARG A 284 -2.19 -9.83 0.67
C ARG A 284 -2.70 -11.20 0.22
N SER A 285 -3.02 -12.10 1.14
CA SER A 285 -3.47 -13.45 0.81
C SER A 285 -4.69 -13.43 -0.11
N CYS A 286 -4.67 -14.24 -1.16
CA CYS A 286 -5.74 -14.31 -2.15
C CYS A 286 -5.79 -15.69 -2.78
N ASN A 287 -7.01 -16.15 -3.11
CA ASN A 287 -7.25 -17.38 -3.86
C ASN A 287 -6.97 -17.26 -5.36
N LEU A 288 -6.62 -16.07 -5.86
CA LEU A 288 -6.26 -15.81 -7.25
C LEU A 288 -4.84 -15.24 -7.38
N SER A 289 -4.28 -15.39 -8.57
CA SER A 289 -2.98 -14.84 -8.99
C SER A 289 -3.12 -13.97 -10.23
N CYS A 290 -3.97 -12.94 -10.15
CA CYS A 290 -4.25 -12.05 -11.28
C CYS A 290 -2.96 -11.37 -11.77
N PRO A 291 -2.62 -11.41 -13.08
CA PRO A 291 -1.33 -10.94 -13.60
C PRO A 291 -1.02 -9.46 -13.33
N SER A 292 -2.05 -8.60 -13.29
CA SER A 292 -1.90 -7.17 -12.99
C SER A 292 -1.65 -6.88 -11.50
N CYS A 293 -1.88 -7.87 -10.63
CA CYS A 293 -1.86 -7.70 -9.17
C CYS A 293 -0.65 -8.40 -8.51
N ARG A 294 -0.25 -9.57 -9.01
CA ARG A 294 0.82 -10.38 -8.42
C ARG A 294 1.42 -11.38 -9.41
N LYS A 295 2.66 -11.81 -9.17
CA LYS A 295 3.33 -12.84 -9.99
C LYS A 295 2.94 -14.28 -9.63
N GLY A 296 2.40 -14.50 -8.44
CA GLY A 296 2.00 -15.81 -7.96
C GLY A 296 0.91 -15.76 -6.89
N MET A 297 0.35 -16.92 -6.56
CA MET A 297 -0.61 -17.04 -5.46
C MET A 297 0.07 -16.66 -4.14
N VAL A 298 -0.60 -15.81 -3.36
CA VAL A 298 -0.08 -15.34 -2.07
C VAL A 298 -0.90 -15.95 -0.96
N VAL A 299 -0.23 -16.59 -0.01
CA VAL A 299 -0.78 -17.06 1.27
C VAL A 299 0.26 -16.76 2.34
N LEU A 300 -0.06 -15.88 3.29
CA LEU A 300 0.87 -15.53 4.36
C LEU A 300 1.16 -16.73 5.27
N LYS A 301 2.43 -16.90 5.63
CA LYS A 301 2.95 -17.98 6.49
C LYS A 301 4.09 -17.49 7.37
N GLY A 302 4.31 -18.18 8.49
CA GLY A 302 5.41 -17.88 9.42
C GLY A 302 5.44 -16.40 9.79
N LYS A 303 6.61 -15.77 9.66
CA LYS A 303 6.81 -14.38 10.09
C LYS A 303 5.90 -13.36 9.40
N SER A 304 5.61 -13.56 8.12
CA SER A 304 4.71 -12.67 7.37
C SER A 304 3.27 -12.70 7.90
N LYS A 305 2.81 -13.88 8.36
CA LYS A 305 1.50 -14.04 9.00
C LYS A 305 1.49 -13.39 10.39
N GLU A 306 2.51 -13.65 11.21
CA GLU A 306 2.66 -13.02 12.54
C GLU A 306 2.68 -11.49 12.45
N ASN A 307 3.33 -10.94 11.41
CA ASN A 307 3.37 -9.50 11.19
C ASN A 307 1.98 -8.94 10.88
N ALA A 308 1.24 -9.59 9.97
CA ALA A 308 -0.12 -9.19 9.64
C ALA A 308 -1.07 -9.28 10.85
N GLU A 309 -0.94 -10.32 11.67
CA GLU A 309 -1.69 -10.47 12.93
C GLU A 309 -1.35 -9.34 13.93
N THR A 310 -0.06 -9.01 14.06
CA THR A 310 0.39 -7.89 14.92
C THR A 310 -0.18 -6.56 14.46
N ILE A 311 -0.14 -6.27 13.16
CA ILE A 311 -0.72 -5.06 12.57
C ILE A 311 -2.24 -5.06 12.80
N HIS A 312 -2.90 -6.18 12.56
CA HIS A 312 -4.35 -6.34 12.75
C HIS A 312 -4.77 -6.01 14.18
N ASP A 313 -4.07 -6.54 15.18
CA ASP A 313 -4.35 -6.27 16.59
C ASP A 313 -4.19 -4.79 16.94
N ARG A 314 -3.21 -4.09 16.36
CA ARG A 314 -3.02 -2.64 16.56
C ARG A 314 -4.13 -1.82 15.91
N VAL A 315 -4.65 -2.26 14.76
CA VAL A 315 -5.76 -1.58 14.08
C VAL A 315 -7.09 -1.83 14.79
N VAL A 316 -7.46 -3.10 15.01
CA VAL A 316 -8.80 -3.49 15.46
C VAL A 316 -9.01 -3.25 16.96
N ASN A 317 -8.09 -3.68 17.81
CA ASN A 317 -8.34 -3.68 19.26
C ASN A 317 -8.14 -2.31 19.92
N ARG A 318 -7.49 -1.36 19.23
CA ARG A 318 -7.05 -0.09 19.85
C ARG A 318 -7.59 1.17 19.18
N SER A 319 -8.21 1.05 18.00
CA SER A 319 -8.36 2.23 17.12
C SER A 319 -9.76 2.40 16.50
N LEU A 320 -10.69 1.47 16.73
CA LEU A 320 -12.00 1.48 16.04
C LEU A 320 -13.05 2.44 16.63
N LYS A 321 -12.79 3.08 17.78
CA LYS A 321 -13.82 3.83 18.53
C LYS A 321 -14.52 4.93 17.72
N ASN A 322 -13.81 5.57 16.80
CA ASN A 322 -14.32 6.68 15.96
C ASN A 322 -14.30 6.34 14.45
N VAL A 323 -14.06 5.07 14.11
CA VAL A 323 -14.00 4.64 12.71
C VAL A 323 -15.43 4.37 12.26
N GLU A 324 -15.82 4.99 11.16
CA GLU A 324 -17.11 4.80 10.51
C GLU A 324 -17.04 3.65 9.49
N GLU A 325 -15.90 3.47 8.80
CA GLU A 325 -15.75 2.47 7.74
C GLU A 325 -14.46 1.64 7.85
N LEU A 326 -14.58 0.32 7.71
CA LEU A 326 -13.46 -0.57 7.38
C LEU A 326 -13.58 -1.07 5.95
N ILE A 327 -12.51 -0.90 5.16
CA ILE A 327 -12.39 -1.51 3.84
C ILE A 327 -11.56 -2.79 3.98
N ILE A 328 -12.21 -3.94 3.70
CA ILE A 328 -11.63 -5.28 3.78
C ILE A 328 -11.77 -5.94 2.40
N THR A 329 -10.76 -5.92 1.55
CA THR A 329 -9.39 -5.43 1.83
C THR A 329 -8.85 -4.66 0.64
N GLY A 330 -8.02 -3.65 0.92
CA GLY A 330 -7.28 -2.92 -0.11
C GLY A 330 -6.14 -3.73 -0.74
N SER A 331 -5.83 -4.94 -0.23
CA SER A 331 -4.93 -5.91 -0.88
C SER A 331 -5.29 -7.34 -0.52
N GLY A 332 -5.23 -8.28 -1.47
CA GLY A 332 -5.64 -9.66 -1.22
C GLY A 332 -7.14 -9.89 -1.50
N ASP A 333 -7.74 -10.83 -0.79
CA ASP A 333 -9.19 -11.09 -0.81
C ASP A 333 -9.70 -11.42 0.60
N PRO A 334 -10.85 -10.88 1.05
CA PRO A 334 -11.36 -11.07 2.41
C PRO A 334 -11.59 -12.55 2.76
N PHE A 335 -11.87 -13.41 1.78
CA PHE A 335 -12.16 -14.83 1.99
C PHE A 335 -10.97 -15.72 1.63
N GLY A 336 -10.06 -15.23 0.78
CA GLY A 336 -8.75 -15.84 0.55
C GLY A 336 -7.76 -15.64 1.70
N SER A 337 -7.92 -14.55 2.47
CA SER A 337 -7.17 -14.29 3.69
C SER A 337 -7.77 -15.03 4.88
N GLN A 338 -6.97 -15.87 5.54
CA GLN A 338 -7.39 -16.51 6.79
C GLN A 338 -7.60 -15.47 7.91
N LEU A 339 -6.80 -14.41 7.93
CA LEU A 339 -6.87 -13.36 8.94
C LEU A 339 -8.20 -12.58 8.83
N PHE A 340 -8.49 -12.03 7.65
CA PHE A 340 -9.72 -11.26 7.43
C PHE A 340 -10.97 -12.13 7.50
N HIS A 341 -10.93 -13.36 6.97
CA HIS A 341 -12.05 -14.27 7.09
C HIS A 341 -12.32 -14.62 8.56
N SER A 342 -11.29 -14.85 9.38
CA SER A 342 -11.46 -15.12 10.81
C SER A 342 -12.02 -13.90 11.54
N PHE A 343 -11.51 -12.70 11.24
CA PHE A 343 -12.04 -11.45 11.77
C PHE A 343 -13.53 -11.28 11.43
N LEU A 344 -13.92 -11.46 10.17
CA LEU A 344 -15.33 -11.37 9.74
C LEU A 344 -16.23 -12.40 10.43
N ARG A 345 -15.70 -13.55 10.87
CA ARG A 345 -16.47 -14.56 11.64
C ARG A 345 -16.65 -14.19 13.10
N SER A 346 -15.62 -13.62 13.72
CA SER A 346 -15.62 -13.31 15.16
C SER A 346 -15.99 -11.87 15.49
N PHE A 347 -16.10 -10.98 14.50
CA PHE A 347 -16.42 -9.58 14.71
C PHE A 347 -17.81 -9.40 15.33
N ASP A 348 -17.85 -8.73 16.48
CA ASP A 348 -19.08 -8.34 17.15
C ASP A 348 -19.43 -6.87 16.82
N PRO A 349 -20.44 -6.61 15.97
CA PRO A 349 -20.81 -5.27 15.53
C PRO A 349 -21.38 -4.43 16.68
N SER A 350 -21.81 -5.03 17.79
CA SER A 350 -22.29 -4.28 18.95
C SER A 350 -21.17 -3.50 19.64
N THR A 351 -19.91 -3.91 19.44
CA THR A 351 -18.73 -3.23 19.98
C THR A 351 -18.39 -1.94 19.22
N ALA A 352 -18.90 -1.79 18.00
CA ALA A 352 -18.68 -0.63 17.13
C ALA A 352 -19.94 -0.32 16.31
N PRO A 353 -21.02 0.19 16.92
CA PRO A 353 -22.35 0.27 16.29
C PRO A 353 -22.44 1.26 15.12
N GLN A 354 -21.52 2.22 15.01
CA GLN A 354 -21.44 3.16 13.88
C GLN A 354 -20.56 2.64 12.73
N LEU A 355 -19.80 1.57 12.98
CA LEU A 355 -18.88 1.01 12.01
C LEU A 355 -19.63 0.20 10.97
N HIS A 356 -19.32 0.45 9.71
CA HIS A 356 -19.70 -0.40 8.60
C HIS A 356 -18.47 -0.97 7.89
N ILE A 357 -18.67 -2.10 7.22
CA ILE A 357 -17.64 -2.80 6.46
C ILE A 357 -17.98 -2.69 4.98
N THR A 358 -16.98 -2.31 4.20
CA THR A 358 -16.93 -2.44 2.75
C THR A 358 -16.09 -3.66 2.41
N LEU A 359 -16.68 -4.63 1.72
CA LEU A 359 -15.96 -5.80 1.22
C LEU A 359 -15.47 -5.58 -0.21
N SER A 360 -14.16 -5.56 -0.38
CA SER A 360 -13.51 -5.53 -1.70
C SER A 360 -12.96 -6.93 -2.01
N THR A 361 -13.55 -7.60 -3.01
CA THR A 361 -13.30 -9.04 -3.28
C THR A 361 -13.18 -9.36 -4.77
N ASN A 362 -12.59 -10.52 -5.10
CA ASN A 362 -12.69 -11.09 -6.44
C ASN A 362 -14.01 -11.84 -6.70
N GLY A 363 -14.85 -12.03 -5.67
CA GLY A 363 -16.20 -12.57 -5.77
C GLY A 363 -16.31 -14.10 -5.81
N LEU A 364 -15.24 -14.86 -6.06
CA LEU A 364 -15.34 -16.32 -6.23
C LEU A 364 -15.69 -17.07 -4.94
N LEU A 365 -15.24 -16.55 -3.80
CA LEU A 365 -15.48 -17.18 -2.50
C LEU A 365 -16.70 -16.60 -1.77
N LEU A 366 -17.36 -15.58 -2.33
CA LEU A 366 -18.56 -14.94 -1.77
C LEU A 366 -19.82 -15.75 -2.11
N THR A 367 -19.86 -16.98 -1.62
CA THR A 367 -21.00 -17.88 -1.80
C THR A 367 -22.07 -17.64 -0.71
N PRO A 368 -23.31 -18.12 -0.89
CA PRO A 368 -24.32 -18.10 0.17
C PRO A 368 -23.85 -18.76 1.48
N LYS A 369 -23.06 -19.84 1.36
CA LYS A 369 -22.46 -20.53 2.50
C LYS A 369 -21.44 -19.65 3.23
N THR A 370 -20.56 -18.98 2.49
CA THR A 370 -19.56 -18.07 3.08
C THR A 370 -20.24 -16.89 3.75
N TRP A 371 -21.20 -16.26 3.08
CA TRP A 371 -22.00 -15.15 3.63
C TRP A 371 -22.72 -15.50 4.93
N GLY A 372 -23.30 -16.71 5.00
CA GLY A 372 -23.95 -17.20 6.21
C GLY A 372 -22.98 -17.59 7.34
N SER A 373 -21.67 -17.72 7.05
CA SER A 373 -20.66 -18.09 8.04
C SER A 373 -20.00 -16.90 8.73
N ILE A 374 -20.20 -15.68 8.22
CA ILE A 374 -19.59 -14.44 8.75
C ILE A 374 -20.63 -13.56 9.43
N CYS A 375 -20.15 -12.62 10.25
CA CYS A 375 -20.95 -11.53 10.76
C CYS A 375 -21.21 -10.51 9.64
N ASN A 376 -22.38 -10.64 9.01
CA ASN A 376 -22.72 -9.85 7.83
C ASN A 376 -23.55 -8.59 8.09
N THR A 377 -23.93 -8.33 9.35
CA THR A 377 -24.79 -7.19 9.71
C THR A 377 -24.08 -5.84 9.63
N ALA A 378 -22.76 -5.81 9.80
CA ALA A 378 -21.95 -4.59 9.60
C ALA A 378 -21.59 -4.36 8.12
N ILE A 379 -21.77 -5.34 7.23
CA ILE A 379 -21.40 -5.21 5.83
C ILE A 379 -22.44 -4.34 5.12
N SER A 380 -22.00 -3.17 4.68
CA SER A 380 -22.89 -2.21 4.02
C SER A 380 -22.65 -2.10 2.53
N LYS A 381 -21.42 -2.35 2.07
CA LYS A 381 -21.03 -2.24 0.67
C LYS A 381 -20.22 -3.46 0.26
N ILE A 382 -20.44 -3.91 -0.96
CA ILE A 382 -19.62 -4.94 -1.59
C ILE A 382 -19.18 -4.41 -2.95
N ASP A 383 -17.87 -4.43 -3.20
CA ASP A 383 -17.28 -4.17 -4.50
C ASP A 383 -16.56 -5.43 -5.01
N ILE A 384 -16.83 -5.78 -6.28
CA ILE A 384 -16.29 -6.99 -6.90
C ILE A 384 -15.46 -6.63 -8.13
N SER A 385 -14.19 -7.04 -8.12
CA SER A 385 -13.27 -6.87 -9.25
C SER A 385 -13.39 -8.03 -10.24
N VAL A 386 -13.84 -7.73 -11.46
CA VAL A 386 -14.13 -8.70 -12.53
C VAL A 386 -13.12 -8.60 -13.68
N ASP A 387 -12.80 -7.38 -14.14
CA ASP A 387 -11.81 -7.09 -15.18
C ASP A 387 -12.05 -7.78 -16.56
N ALA A 388 -13.29 -8.19 -16.86
CA ALA A 388 -13.67 -8.85 -18.11
C ALA A 388 -15.18 -8.76 -18.40
N GLY A 389 -15.56 -8.78 -19.68
CA GLY A 389 -16.94 -8.99 -20.14
C GLY A 389 -17.20 -10.41 -20.67
N SER A 390 -16.15 -11.21 -20.86
CA SER A 390 -16.26 -12.59 -21.35
C SER A 390 -15.47 -13.61 -20.50
N ALA A 391 -15.84 -14.88 -20.59
CA ALA A 391 -15.15 -15.97 -19.88
C ALA A 391 -13.66 -16.14 -20.29
N PRO A 392 -13.29 -16.08 -21.59
CA PRO A 392 -11.87 -16.15 -21.99
C PRO A 392 -11.04 -15.01 -21.40
N THR A 393 -11.55 -13.78 -21.46
CA THR A 393 -10.84 -12.61 -20.92
C THR A 393 -10.75 -12.66 -19.40
N TYR A 394 -11.79 -13.14 -18.72
CA TYR A 394 -11.76 -13.36 -17.27
C TYR A 394 -10.70 -14.39 -16.87
N MET A 395 -10.57 -15.49 -17.62
CA MET A 395 -9.52 -16.48 -17.37
C MET A 395 -8.13 -15.85 -17.50
N LEU A 396 -7.90 -15.02 -18.52
CA LEU A 396 -6.61 -14.34 -18.74
C LEU A 396 -6.31 -13.29 -17.65
N ASN A 397 -7.31 -12.52 -17.23
CA ASN A 397 -7.11 -11.39 -16.32
C ASN A 397 -7.17 -11.78 -14.84
N ARG A 398 -7.99 -12.78 -14.49
CA ARG A 398 -8.26 -13.16 -13.09
C ARG A 398 -7.86 -14.60 -12.77
N GLY A 399 -7.93 -15.51 -13.75
CA GLY A 399 -7.63 -16.94 -13.56
C GLY A 399 -8.73 -17.71 -12.81
N GLY A 400 -9.94 -17.14 -12.71
CA GLY A 400 -11.06 -17.72 -11.98
C GLY A 400 -12.03 -18.53 -12.85
N ASN A 401 -13.01 -19.18 -12.20
CA ASN A 401 -14.13 -19.80 -12.91
C ASN A 401 -15.25 -18.76 -13.17
N TRP A 402 -15.51 -18.48 -14.45
CA TRP A 402 -16.49 -17.48 -14.88
C TRP A 402 -17.91 -17.77 -14.41
N ASN A 403 -18.36 -19.02 -14.47
CA ASN A 403 -19.74 -19.38 -14.10
C ASN A 403 -19.95 -19.21 -12.58
N ILE A 404 -18.96 -19.62 -11.78
CA ILE A 404 -19.00 -19.39 -10.32
C ILE A 404 -19.06 -17.90 -10.01
N LEU A 405 -18.29 -17.07 -10.74
CA LEU A 405 -18.38 -15.63 -10.59
C LEU A 405 -19.79 -15.13 -10.86
N LEU A 406 -20.38 -15.45 -12.03
CA LEU A 406 -21.71 -14.99 -12.40
C LEU A 406 -22.78 -15.41 -11.38
N ASP A 407 -22.73 -16.66 -10.89
CA ASP A 407 -23.64 -17.15 -9.83
C ASP A 407 -23.51 -16.31 -8.55
N ASN A 408 -22.28 -15.97 -8.15
CA ASN A 408 -22.02 -15.15 -6.97
C ASN A 408 -22.42 -13.68 -7.21
N LEU A 409 -22.26 -13.13 -8.41
CA LEU A 409 -22.74 -11.78 -8.74
C LEU A 409 -24.26 -11.68 -8.62
N ASP A 410 -25.00 -12.68 -9.14
CA ASP A 410 -26.46 -12.74 -8.99
C ASP A 410 -26.86 -12.87 -7.51
N PHE A 411 -26.16 -13.69 -6.74
CA PHE A 411 -26.37 -13.78 -5.28
C PHE A 411 -26.19 -12.42 -4.58
N VAL A 412 -25.12 -11.68 -4.88
CA VAL A 412 -24.88 -10.35 -4.28
C VAL A 412 -25.94 -9.34 -4.75
N GLY A 413 -26.36 -9.41 -6.02
CA GLY A 413 -27.51 -8.64 -6.52
C GLY A 413 -28.79 -8.91 -5.73
N LYS A 414 -29.06 -10.16 -5.35
CA LYS A 414 -30.20 -10.51 -4.46
C LYS A 414 -30.05 -9.91 -3.07
N LEU A 415 -28.84 -9.91 -2.48
CA LEU A 415 -28.58 -9.24 -1.20
C LEU A 415 -28.89 -7.75 -1.27
N ARG A 416 -28.45 -7.10 -2.36
CA ARG A 416 -28.68 -5.67 -2.60
C ARG A 416 -30.17 -5.34 -2.72
N ARG A 417 -30.91 -6.11 -3.53
CA ARG A 417 -32.37 -5.94 -3.72
C ARG A 417 -33.15 -6.21 -2.44
N ALA A 418 -32.69 -7.15 -1.61
CA ALA A 418 -33.28 -7.45 -0.31
C ALA A 418 -32.91 -6.45 0.81
N GLY A 419 -32.13 -5.39 0.50
CA GLY A 419 -31.70 -4.39 1.48
C GLY A 419 -30.72 -4.93 2.52
N LYS A 420 -30.07 -6.08 2.25
CA LYS A 420 -29.05 -6.67 3.14
C LYS A 420 -27.71 -5.95 3.05
N ILE A 421 -27.46 -5.31 1.91
CA ILE A 421 -26.35 -4.36 1.70
C ILE A 421 -26.93 -3.08 1.08
N LYS A 422 -26.27 -1.95 1.34
CA LYS A 422 -26.64 -0.61 0.87
C LYS A 422 -26.12 -0.31 -0.54
N SER A 423 -24.95 -0.85 -0.90
CA SER A 423 -24.31 -0.60 -2.20
C SER A 423 -23.66 -1.87 -2.76
N PHE A 424 -23.81 -2.07 -4.07
CA PHE A 424 -23.11 -3.11 -4.83
C PHE A 424 -22.40 -2.49 -6.03
N GLU A 425 -21.09 -2.71 -6.13
CA GLU A 425 -20.26 -2.16 -7.20
C GLU A 425 -19.52 -3.27 -7.97
N LEU A 426 -19.40 -3.10 -9.29
CA LEU A 426 -18.50 -3.91 -10.11
C LEU A 426 -17.35 -3.05 -10.62
N HIS A 427 -16.14 -3.60 -10.59
CA HIS A 427 -14.92 -2.90 -10.98
C HIS A 427 -14.22 -3.60 -12.13
N PHE A 428 -13.71 -2.79 -13.06
CA PHE A 428 -13.04 -3.22 -14.28
C PHE A 428 -11.80 -2.38 -14.54
N VAL A 429 -10.63 -3.00 -14.47
CA VAL A 429 -9.36 -2.41 -14.89
C VAL A 429 -9.21 -2.53 -16.40
N VAL A 430 -9.25 -1.39 -17.08
CA VAL A 430 -9.16 -1.28 -18.54
C VAL A 430 -7.73 -1.50 -19.01
N GLN A 431 -7.57 -2.42 -19.96
CA GLN A 431 -6.31 -2.74 -20.64
C GLN A 431 -6.58 -3.25 -22.06
N GLU A 432 -5.50 -3.42 -22.83
CA GLU A 432 -5.54 -3.79 -24.25
C GLU A 432 -6.46 -4.97 -24.56
N ASN A 433 -6.36 -6.05 -23.79
CA ASN A 433 -7.08 -7.29 -24.08
C ASN A 433 -8.55 -7.27 -23.67
N ASN A 434 -9.05 -6.21 -22.99
CA ASN A 434 -10.40 -6.19 -22.45
C ASN A 434 -11.21 -4.92 -22.78
N PHE A 435 -10.60 -3.82 -23.24
CA PHE A 435 -11.34 -2.56 -23.44
C PHE A 435 -12.50 -2.67 -24.44
N ARG A 436 -12.45 -3.65 -25.36
CA ARG A 436 -13.51 -3.93 -26.33
C ARG A 436 -14.73 -4.60 -25.70
N GLU A 437 -14.58 -5.21 -24.53
CA GLU A 437 -15.64 -5.88 -23.76
C GLU A 437 -16.30 -4.97 -22.71
N MET A 438 -15.89 -3.69 -22.64
CA MET A 438 -16.42 -2.77 -21.62
C MET A 438 -17.94 -2.62 -21.70
N LYS A 439 -18.55 -2.74 -22.89
CA LYS A 439 -20.00 -2.67 -23.06
C LYS A 439 -20.69 -3.92 -22.52
N ASP A 440 -20.15 -5.09 -22.82
CA ASP A 440 -20.62 -6.37 -22.27
C ASP A 440 -20.54 -6.36 -20.73
N PHE A 441 -19.48 -5.75 -20.18
CA PHE A 441 -19.35 -5.56 -18.74
C PHE A 441 -20.43 -4.64 -18.14
N VAL A 442 -20.82 -3.57 -18.85
CA VAL A 442 -21.96 -2.75 -18.42
C VAL A 442 -23.24 -3.58 -18.40
N GLU A 443 -23.49 -4.39 -19.43
CA GLU A 443 -24.66 -5.26 -19.49
C GLU A 443 -24.70 -6.26 -18.33
N ILE A 444 -23.57 -6.89 -17.99
CA ILE A 444 -23.44 -7.77 -16.81
C ILE A 444 -23.82 -7.00 -15.54
N GLY A 445 -23.27 -5.80 -15.34
CA GLY A 445 -23.56 -4.98 -14.15
C GLY A 445 -25.03 -4.63 -14.01
N LEU A 446 -25.69 -4.27 -15.11
CA LEU A 446 -27.13 -3.99 -15.14
C LEU A 446 -27.96 -5.24 -14.81
N GLN A 447 -27.60 -6.40 -15.36
CA GLN A 447 -28.29 -7.67 -15.12
C GLN A 447 -28.27 -8.06 -13.64
N VAL A 448 -27.13 -7.88 -12.97
CA VAL A 448 -26.99 -8.24 -11.54
C VAL A 448 -27.45 -7.13 -10.59
N SER A 449 -27.98 -6.03 -11.12
CA SER A 449 -28.42 -4.86 -10.35
C SER A 449 -27.31 -4.20 -9.53
N ALA A 450 -26.11 -4.08 -10.10
CA ALA A 450 -25.05 -3.26 -9.51
C ALA A 450 -25.48 -1.78 -9.52
N ASP A 451 -25.23 -1.07 -8.43
CA ASP A 451 -25.49 0.37 -8.33
C ASP A 451 -24.43 1.18 -9.09
N PHE A 452 -23.18 0.69 -9.08
CA PHE A 452 -22.03 1.32 -9.72
C PHE A 452 -21.24 0.32 -10.57
N ILE A 453 -20.95 0.70 -11.80
CA ILE A 453 -20.15 -0.04 -12.79
C ILE A 453 -18.93 0.83 -13.09
N CYS A 454 -17.82 0.47 -12.45
CA CYS A 454 -16.63 1.31 -12.34
C CYS A 454 -15.54 0.85 -13.30
N PHE A 455 -15.04 1.77 -14.13
CA PHE A 455 -13.88 1.57 -15.00
C PHE A 455 -12.69 2.34 -14.46
N LYS A 456 -11.55 1.66 -14.34
CA LYS A 456 -10.29 2.23 -13.86
C LYS A 456 -9.18 1.98 -14.87
N GLN A 457 -8.20 2.87 -14.95
CA GLN A 457 -7.03 2.61 -15.78
C GLN A 457 -6.16 1.48 -15.20
N ILE A 458 -5.45 0.74 -16.06
CA ILE A 458 -4.40 -0.15 -15.59
C ILE A 458 -3.20 0.65 -15.07
N LEU A 459 -2.66 0.21 -13.93
CA LEU A 459 -1.45 0.75 -13.34
C LEU A 459 -0.40 -0.36 -13.26
N ASN A 460 0.89 0.00 -13.30
CA ASN A 460 1.95 -0.97 -13.11
C ASN A 460 2.25 -1.14 -11.61
N TRP A 461 1.87 -2.30 -11.07
CA TRP A 461 2.16 -2.69 -9.69
C TRP A 461 3.55 -3.32 -9.54
N GLY A 462 4.39 -3.30 -10.59
CA GLY A 462 5.70 -3.97 -10.59
C GLY A 462 5.63 -5.45 -10.98
N THR A 463 4.45 -5.88 -11.42
CA THR A 463 4.20 -7.23 -11.93
C THR A 463 4.60 -7.35 -13.40
N TYR A 464 4.47 -6.26 -14.15
CA TYR A 464 4.81 -6.19 -15.57
C TYR A 464 6.15 -5.47 -15.79
N SER A 465 6.86 -5.87 -16.85
CA SER A 465 7.94 -5.04 -17.40
C SER A 465 7.36 -3.70 -17.89
N GLU A 466 8.20 -2.68 -18.06
CA GLU A 466 7.76 -1.41 -18.64
C GLU A 466 7.15 -1.63 -20.04
N GLU A 467 7.79 -2.43 -20.88
CA GLU A 467 7.30 -2.79 -22.21
C GLU A 467 5.93 -3.47 -22.16
N GLU A 468 5.73 -4.44 -21.27
CA GLU A 468 4.45 -5.13 -21.13
C GLU A 468 3.36 -4.21 -20.55
N TYR A 469 3.70 -3.34 -19.61
CA TYR A 469 2.75 -2.35 -19.11
C TYR A 469 2.32 -1.39 -20.23
N LEU A 470 3.29 -0.85 -20.98
CA LEU A 470 3.02 0.08 -22.08
C LEU A 470 2.22 -0.56 -23.22
N SER A 471 2.34 -1.88 -23.44
CA SER A 471 1.51 -2.59 -24.44
C SER A 471 0.10 -2.94 -23.94
N ARG A 472 -0.17 -2.78 -22.63
CA ARG A 472 -1.50 -2.98 -22.03
C ARG A 472 -2.25 -1.67 -21.79
N ALA A 473 -1.53 -0.59 -21.50
CA ALA A 473 -2.08 0.68 -21.04
C ALA A 473 -2.68 1.54 -22.18
N VAL A 474 -3.83 1.11 -22.71
CA VAL A 474 -4.55 1.78 -23.82
C VAL A 474 -4.95 3.24 -23.53
N GLN A 475 -5.01 3.64 -22.26
CA GLN A 475 -5.29 5.01 -21.85
C GLN A 475 -4.16 5.98 -22.21
N LEU A 476 -2.93 5.49 -22.42
CA LEU A 476 -1.79 6.33 -22.76
C LEU A 476 -1.89 6.81 -24.20
N ALA A 477 -1.64 8.10 -24.43
CA ALA A 477 -1.70 8.72 -25.76
C ALA A 477 -0.71 8.09 -26.77
N SER A 478 0.38 7.50 -26.28
CA SER A 478 1.39 6.80 -27.07
C SER A 478 0.98 5.39 -27.50
N HIS A 479 -0.08 4.82 -26.93
CA HIS A 479 -0.50 3.46 -27.23
C HIS A 479 -1.10 3.36 -28.65
N PRO A 480 -0.73 2.36 -29.48
CA PRO A 480 -1.24 2.23 -30.85
C PRO A 480 -2.77 2.18 -30.95
N LEU A 481 -3.42 1.57 -29.97
CA LEU A 481 -4.88 1.44 -29.88
C LEU A 481 -5.58 2.59 -29.11
N HIS A 482 -4.86 3.64 -28.74
CA HIS A 482 -5.44 4.75 -27.95
C HIS A 482 -6.65 5.40 -28.64
N GLN A 483 -6.58 5.62 -29.96
CA GLN A 483 -7.69 6.21 -30.70
C GLN A 483 -8.91 5.30 -30.78
N GLU A 484 -8.70 3.99 -30.86
CA GLU A 484 -9.80 3.02 -30.81
C GLU A 484 -10.45 3.03 -29.42
N PHE A 485 -9.64 3.01 -28.36
CA PHE A 485 -10.12 3.13 -26.98
C PHE A 485 -10.94 4.41 -26.76
N LYS A 486 -10.44 5.57 -27.21
CA LYS A 486 -11.17 6.85 -27.16
C LYS A 486 -12.52 6.78 -27.89
N LYS A 487 -12.59 6.07 -29.02
CA LYS A 487 -13.85 5.88 -29.75
C LYS A 487 -14.80 4.98 -28.96
N THR A 488 -14.30 3.91 -28.33
CA THR A 488 -15.10 3.00 -27.51
C THR A 488 -15.78 3.74 -26.36
N ILE A 489 -15.06 4.52 -25.58
CA ILE A 489 -15.61 5.20 -24.39
C ILE A 489 -16.58 6.35 -24.71
N LYS A 490 -16.74 6.72 -25.99
CA LYS A 490 -17.75 7.70 -26.45
C LYS A 490 -19.12 7.08 -26.67
N ASP A 491 -19.25 5.76 -26.60
CA ASP A 491 -20.54 5.06 -26.72
C ASP A 491 -21.53 5.58 -25.64
N PRO A 492 -22.80 5.89 -26.00
CA PRO A 492 -23.80 6.40 -25.06
C PRO A 492 -24.03 5.51 -23.83
N ILE A 493 -23.75 4.20 -23.92
CA ILE A 493 -23.89 3.28 -22.78
C ILE A 493 -23.04 3.71 -21.57
N PHE A 494 -21.91 4.41 -21.79
CA PHE A 494 -21.04 4.88 -20.71
C PHE A 494 -21.54 6.15 -20.01
N LYS A 495 -22.64 6.76 -20.50
CA LYS A 495 -23.24 7.97 -19.90
C LYS A 495 -24.41 7.67 -18.96
N ILE A 496 -24.79 6.41 -18.81
CA ILE A 496 -25.88 6.03 -17.92
C ILE A 496 -25.45 6.25 -16.46
N LYS A 497 -26.42 6.54 -15.59
CA LYS A 497 -26.19 6.90 -14.18
C LYS A 497 -25.38 5.84 -13.39
N ALA A 498 -25.49 4.57 -13.77
CA ALA A 498 -24.80 3.48 -13.10
C ALA A 498 -23.31 3.38 -13.48
N VAL A 499 -22.85 4.04 -14.55
CA VAL A 499 -21.47 3.92 -15.04
C VAL A 499 -20.58 5.05 -14.51
N TYR A 500 -19.40 4.67 -14.01
CA TYR A 500 -18.41 5.58 -13.44
C TYR A 500 -17.04 5.32 -14.07
N MET A 501 -16.52 6.29 -14.83
CA MET A 501 -15.23 6.17 -15.51
C MET A 501 -14.04 6.53 -14.60
N HIS A 502 -14.24 6.68 -13.29
CA HIS A 502 -13.22 6.93 -12.27
C HIS A 502 -12.06 7.86 -12.72
N ASP A 503 -10.86 7.33 -12.93
CA ASP A 503 -9.66 8.06 -13.36
C ASP A 503 -9.50 8.17 -14.89
N LEU A 504 -10.43 7.60 -15.66
CA LEU A 504 -10.57 7.75 -17.12
C LEU A 504 -11.55 8.88 -17.50
N ASN A 505 -12.15 9.58 -16.53
CA ASN A 505 -13.14 10.64 -16.75
C ASN A 505 -12.65 11.75 -17.71
N MET A 506 -11.38 12.13 -17.63
CA MET A 506 -10.81 13.16 -18.52
C MET A 506 -10.82 12.71 -19.99
N LEU A 507 -10.60 11.42 -20.24
CA LEU A 507 -10.65 10.86 -21.60
C LEU A 507 -12.09 10.74 -22.10
N ALA A 508 -13.03 10.38 -21.23
CA ALA A 508 -14.45 10.25 -21.56
C ALA A 508 -15.10 11.60 -21.93
N ASN A 509 -14.62 12.70 -21.34
CA ASN A 509 -15.12 14.07 -21.56
C ASN A 509 -14.37 14.83 -22.67
N SER A 510 -13.34 14.25 -23.29
CA SER A 510 -12.55 14.80 -24.41
C SER A 510 -12.98 14.27 -25.77
#